data_AF-A0A7C8Z9E8-F1
#
_entry.id   AF-A0A7C8Z9E8-F1
#
_cell.length_a   1.000
_cell.length_b   1.000
_cell.length_c   1.000
_cell.angle_alpha   90.00
_cell.angle_beta   90.00
_cell.angle_gamma   90.00
#
_symmetry.space_group_name_H-M   'P 1'
#
loop_
_entity.id
_entity.type
_entity.pdbx_description
1 polymer ?
#
loop_
_entity_poly.entity_id
_entity_poly.type
_entity_poly.pdbx_seq_one_letter_code
_entity_poly.pdbx_strand_id
1 'polypeptide(L)'
;MADGYLDDKWVQGDTNVDGYTIWHWYLMDVFVYFSHNLVTLPPPCWVNAAHKHGVKVLGSFITEWDEGKTICDKLLSTKSLLIHVLSGCLSLLLLWDLMAGCKNSPGILNMKRK
;
A
#
# COMPACT_ATOMS: atom_id res chain seq x y z
N MET A 1 10.23 -11.11 0.57
CA MET A 1 10.93 -9.80 0.39
C MET A 1 11.92 -9.65 1.52
N ALA A 2 12.86 -8.69 1.45
CA ALA A 2 13.72 -8.39 2.59
C ALA A 2 12.83 -8.11 3.82
N ASP A 3 13.18 -8.72 4.95
CA ASP A 3 12.42 -8.86 6.20
C ASP A 3 12.07 -7.52 6.90
N GLY A 4 12.17 -6.39 6.20
CA GLY A 4 12.02 -5.02 6.70
C GLY A 4 10.75 -4.27 6.25
N TYR A 5 9.81 -4.93 5.56
CA TYR A 5 8.51 -4.32 5.19
C TYR A 5 7.57 -4.12 6.39
N LEU A 6 7.95 -4.54 7.60
CA LEU A 6 7.17 -4.22 8.81
C LEU A 6 7.58 -2.87 9.41
N ASP A 7 8.74 -2.33 9.05
CA ASP A 7 9.26 -1.08 9.61
C ASP A 7 8.57 0.14 8.98
N ASP A 8 8.01 -0.01 7.79
CA ASP A 8 7.24 1.01 7.09
C ASP A 8 5.79 1.17 7.59
N LYS A 9 5.39 0.38 8.62
CA LYS A 9 4.10 0.55 9.31
C LYS A 9 3.95 1.94 9.94
N TRP A 10 5.06 2.61 10.22
CA TRP A 10 5.09 3.93 10.80
C TRP A 10 5.00 5.02 9.73
N VAL A 11 3.97 5.87 9.84
CA VAL A 11 3.68 6.94 8.87
C VAL A 11 4.85 7.91 8.67
N GLN A 12 5.63 8.16 9.72
CA GLN A 12 6.76 9.09 9.71
C GLN A 12 8.12 8.39 9.50
N GLY A 13 8.10 7.10 9.16
CA GLY A 13 9.29 6.28 9.06
C GLY A 13 9.76 5.74 10.42
N ASP A 14 10.79 4.92 10.35
CA ASP A 14 11.50 4.33 11.49
C ASP A 14 12.96 4.81 11.52
N THR A 15 13.69 4.54 12.59
CA THR A 15 15.12 4.83 12.72
C THR A 15 16.02 3.81 12.01
N ASN A 16 15.43 2.77 11.41
CA ASN A 16 16.16 1.77 10.63
C ASN A 16 16.75 2.37 9.34
N VAL A 17 18.07 2.57 9.35
CA VAL A 17 18.82 3.12 8.21
C VAL A 17 18.96 2.15 7.04
N ASP A 18 18.82 0.85 7.31
CA ASP A 18 18.90 -0.23 6.31
C ASP A 18 17.51 -0.62 5.79
N GLY A 19 16.48 0.17 6.12
CA GLY A 19 15.13 0.00 5.63
C GLY A 19 15.05 0.05 4.10
N TYR A 20 14.05 -0.62 3.53
CA TYR A 20 13.85 -0.63 2.10
C TYR A 20 13.51 0.77 1.58
N THR A 21 14.31 1.27 0.63
CA THR A 21 14.14 2.61 0.05
C THR A 21 14.12 2.55 -1.48
N ILE A 22 13.30 3.43 -2.08
CA ILE A 22 13.22 3.59 -3.53
C ILE A 22 13.69 4.99 -3.88
N TRP A 23 14.74 5.06 -4.72
CA TRP A 23 15.34 6.32 -5.18
C TRP A 23 14.93 6.66 -6.62
N HIS A 24 14.85 5.63 -7.47
CA HIS A 24 14.66 5.79 -8.91
C HIS A 24 13.18 5.68 -9.31
N TRP A 25 12.31 6.46 -8.66
CA TRP A 25 10.86 6.49 -8.95
C TRP A 25 10.54 6.80 -10.42
N TYR A 26 11.40 7.54 -11.10
CA TYR A 26 11.23 7.90 -12.51
C TYR A 26 11.41 6.73 -13.49
N LEU A 27 11.87 5.56 -13.02
CA LEU A 27 12.02 4.35 -13.83
C LEU A 27 10.79 3.43 -13.76
N MET A 28 9.75 3.81 -13.02
CA MET A 28 8.56 2.99 -12.82
C MET A 28 7.27 3.82 -12.93
N ASP A 29 6.26 3.26 -13.59
CA ASP A 29 4.94 3.88 -13.69
C ASP A 29 4.00 3.42 -12.57
N VAL A 30 4.23 2.21 -12.04
CA VAL A 30 3.39 1.55 -11.04
C VAL A 30 4.27 0.89 -9.98
N PHE A 31 3.98 1.20 -8.72
CA PHE A 31 4.55 0.57 -7.53
C PHE A 31 3.51 -0.35 -6.88
N VAL A 32 3.83 -1.64 -6.73
CA VAL A 32 2.96 -2.62 -6.08
C VAL A 32 3.55 -2.96 -4.71
N TYR A 33 2.80 -2.66 -3.65
CA TYR A 33 3.16 -3.01 -2.29
C TYR A 33 2.74 -4.45 -2.00
N PHE A 34 3.73 -5.32 -1.74
CA PHE A 34 3.53 -6.76 -1.59
C PHE A 34 3.73 -7.19 -0.13
N SER A 35 2.86 -8.09 0.35
CA SER A 35 2.96 -8.79 1.63
C SER A 35 2.28 -10.16 1.53
N HIS A 36 2.51 -11.03 2.51
CA HIS A 36 1.94 -12.37 2.65
C HIS A 36 0.51 -12.39 3.22
N ASN A 37 -0.08 -11.22 3.48
CA ASN A 37 -1.45 -11.13 3.95
C ASN A 37 -2.46 -11.25 2.79
N LEU A 38 -3.64 -11.81 3.09
CA LEU A 38 -4.74 -11.93 2.11
C LEU A 38 -5.04 -10.61 1.39
N VAL A 39 -5.18 -9.55 2.17
CA VAL A 39 -5.36 -8.17 1.70
C VAL A 39 -4.28 -7.33 2.33
N THR A 40 -3.54 -6.60 1.51
CA THR A 40 -2.51 -5.67 1.96
C THR A 40 -2.73 -4.32 1.34
N LEU A 41 -2.90 -3.31 2.20
CA LEU A 41 -2.96 -1.91 1.79
C LEU A 41 -1.56 -1.28 1.92
N PRO A 42 -1.14 -0.45 0.96
CA PRO A 42 0.14 0.25 1.05
C PRO A 42 0.12 1.25 2.22
N PRO A 43 1.17 1.27 3.07
CA PRO A 43 1.32 2.26 4.13
C PRO A 43 1.31 3.71 3.59
N PRO A 44 0.89 4.72 4.38
CA PRO A 44 0.71 6.08 3.87
C PRO A 44 2.02 6.73 3.43
N CYS A 45 3.15 6.32 4.03
CA CYS A 45 4.47 6.77 3.61
C CYS A 45 4.77 6.40 2.14
N TRP A 46 4.45 5.16 1.75
CA TRP A 46 4.61 4.67 0.38
C TRP A 46 3.61 5.30 -0.59
N VAL A 47 2.36 5.50 -0.16
CA VAL A 47 1.34 6.19 -0.96
C VAL A 47 1.79 7.62 -1.28
N ASN A 48 2.22 8.35 -0.25
CA ASN A 48 2.68 9.73 -0.40
C ASN A 48 3.95 9.82 -1.25
N ALA A 49 4.90 8.89 -1.08
CA ALA A 49 6.12 8.85 -1.90
C ALA A 49 5.78 8.62 -3.37
N ALA A 50 4.96 7.61 -3.69
CA ALA A 50 4.57 7.31 -5.06
C ALA A 50 3.83 8.49 -5.71
N HIS A 51 2.82 9.06 -5.03
CA HIS A 51 2.06 10.21 -5.55
C HIS A 51 2.95 11.45 -5.77
N LYS A 52 3.91 11.72 -4.88
CA LYS A 52 4.87 12.82 -5.04
C LYS A 52 5.72 12.68 -6.30
N HIS A 53 5.99 11.45 -6.73
CA HIS A 53 6.75 11.14 -7.93
C HIS A 53 5.87 10.86 -9.16
N GLY A 54 4.54 11.00 -9.05
CA GLY A 54 3.61 10.73 -10.15
C GLY A 54 3.43 9.24 -10.47
N VAL A 55 3.84 8.36 -9.56
CA VAL A 55 3.77 6.89 -9.70
C VAL A 55 2.46 6.39 -9.09
N LYS A 56 1.79 5.45 -9.76
CA LYS A 56 0.59 4.80 -9.21
C LYS A 56 1.01 3.79 -8.15
N VAL A 57 0.32 3.77 -7.01
CA VAL A 57 0.55 2.79 -5.94
C VAL A 57 -0.61 1.80 -5.85
N LEU A 58 -0.31 0.52 -5.72
CA LEU A 58 -1.30 -0.55 -5.59
C LEU A 58 -0.99 -1.41 -4.36
N GLY A 59 -2.04 -1.81 -3.64
CA GLY A 59 -1.96 -2.88 -2.65
C GLY A 59 -2.03 -4.26 -3.31
N SER A 60 -1.75 -5.30 -2.53
CA SER A 60 -1.84 -6.69 -2.99
C SER A 60 -3.04 -7.40 -2.39
N PHE A 61 -3.76 -8.15 -3.23
CA PHE A 61 -4.71 -9.18 -2.82
C PHE A 61 -4.15 -10.52 -3.26
N ILE A 62 -3.69 -11.33 -2.32
CA ILE A 62 -3.05 -12.61 -2.65
C ILE A 62 -3.62 -13.74 -1.79
N THR A 63 -3.54 -14.95 -2.33
CA THR A 63 -3.96 -16.17 -1.62
C THR A 63 -2.79 -17.13 -1.68
N GLU A 64 -2.32 -17.59 -0.53
CA GLU A 64 -1.15 -18.46 -0.44
C GLU A 64 -1.53 -19.82 0.14
N TRP A 65 -0.84 -20.86 -0.33
CA TRP A 65 -0.92 -22.22 0.19
C TRP A 65 -2.33 -22.86 0.12
N ASP A 66 -2.54 -23.93 0.89
CA ASP A 66 -3.80 -24.69 0.91
C ASP A 66 -4.97 -23.88 1.49
N GLU A 67 -4.69 -22.96 2.43
CA GLU A 67 -5.69 -22.01 2.94
C GLU A 67 -6.16 -21.06 1.84
N GLY A 68 -5.23 -20.53 1.05
CA GLY A 68 -5.53 -19.68 -0.09
C GLY A 68 -6.44 -20.37 -1.11
N LYS A 69 -6.21 -21.66 -1.38
CA LYS A 69 -7.09 -22.47 -2.25
C LYS A 69 -8.52 -22.53 -1.71
N THR A 70 -8.68 -22.77 -0.41
CA THR A 70 -10.00 -22.81 0.24
C THR A 70 -10.71 -21.47 0.18
N ILE A 71 -9.97 -20.36 0.30
CA ILE A 71 -10.51 -19.01 0.18
C ILE A 71 -10.90 -18.70 -1.26
N CYS A 72 -10.07 -19.06 -2.25
CA CYS A 72 -10.42 -18.95 -3.67
C CYS A 72 -11.67 -19.74 -4.01
N ASP A 73 -11.81 -20.98 -3.54
CA ASP A 73 -13.00 -21.82 -3.78
C ASP A 73 -14.26 -21.14 -3.24
N LYS A 74 -14.19 -20.54 -2.04
CA LYS A 74 -15.30 -19.76 -1.46
C LYS A 74 -15.58 -18.49 -2.25
N LEU A 75 -14.56 -17.72 -2.63
CA LEU A 75 -14.70 -16.46 -3.36
C LEU A 75 -15.27 -16.66 -4.76
N LEU A 76 -14.83 -17.72 -5.44
CA LEU A 76 -15.25 -18.07 -6.80
C LEU A 76 -16.57 -18.85 -6.83
N SER A 77 -17.09 -19.30 -5.69
CA SER A 77 -18.37 -20.01 -5.61
C SER A 77 -19.56 -19.18 -6.12
N THR A 78 -19.53 -17.86 -5.92
CA THR A 78 -20.61 -16.96 -6.34
C THR A 78 -20.06 -15.60 -6.76
N LYS A 79 -20.46 -15.11 -7.94
CA LYS A 79 -20.07 -13.77 -8.45
C LYS A 79 -20.39 -12.64 -7.47
N SER A 80 -21.48 -12.76 -6.71
CA SER A 80 -21.88 -11.80 -5.68
C SER A 80 -20.82 -11.64 -4.58
N LEU A 81 -20.26 -12.74 -4.06
CA LEU A 81 -19.26 -12.69 -3.00
C LEU A 81 -17.98 -11.98 -3.45
N LEU A 82 -17.53 -12.27 -4.68
CA LEU A 82 -16.40 -11.57 -5.29
C LEU A 82 -16.64 -10.07 -5.36
N ILE A 83 -17.80 -9.63 -5.87
CA ILE A 83 -18.15 -8.21 -5.98
C ILE A 83 -18.20 -7.55 -4.60
N HIS A 84 -18.79 -8.22 -3.60
CA HIS A 84 -18.86 -7.69 -2.23
C HIS A 84 -17.47 -7.51 -1.59
N VAL A 85 -16.57 -8.48 -1.76
CA VAL A 85 -15.21 -8.40 -1.21
C VAL A 85 -14.39 -7.32 -1.89
N LEU A 86 -14.47 -7.22 -3.23
CA LEU A 86 -13.78 -6.18 -3.99
C LEU A 86 -14.31 -4.78 -3.65
N SER A 87 -15.63 -4.64 -3.49
CA SER A 87 -16.25 -3.38 -3.06
C SER A 87 -15.80 -2.96 -1.66
N GLY A 88 -15.69 -3.91 -0.72
CA GLY A 88 -15.14 -3.66 0.61
C GLY A 88 -13.67 -3.23 0.58
N CYS A 89 -12.85 -3.85 -0.26
CA CYS A 89 -11.45 -3.45 -0.42
C CYS A 89 -11.34 -2.02 -0.99
N LEU A 90 -12.19 -1.67 -1.96
CA LEU A 90 -12.20 -0.33 -2.55
C LEU A 90 -12.64 0.75 -1.55
N SER A 91 -13.65 0.48 -0.71
CA SER A 91 -14.10 1.44 0.30
C SER A 91 -13.06 1.68 1.40
N LEU A 92 -12.33 0.63 1.80
CA LEU A 92 -11.18 0.75 2.69
C LEU A 92 -10.07 1.60 2.07
N LEU A 93 -9.80 1.44 0.78
CA LEU A 93 -8.80 2.23 0.06
C LEU A 93 -9.18 3.72 0.01
N LEU A 94 -10.45 4.02 -0.31
CA LEU A 94 -10.97 5.40 -0.33
C LEU A 94 -10.91 6.07 1.05
N LEU A 95 -11.26 5.34 2.11
CA LEU A 95 -11.15 5.86 3.48
C LEU A 95 -9.69 6.14 3.85
N TRP A 96 -8.77 5.28 3.41
CA TRP A 96 -7.34 5.44 3.63
C TRP A 96 -6.76 6.66 2.90
N ASP A 97 -7.15 6.88 1.64
CA ASP A 97 -6.76 8.06 0.86
C ASP A 97 -7.27 9.37 1.51
N LEU A 98 -8.50 9.36 2.03
CA LEU A 98 -9.05 10.47 2.82
C LEU A 98 -8.22 10.77 4.07
N MET A 99 -7.83 9.73 4.80
CA MET A 99 -7.01 9.86 6.01
C MET A 99 -5.57 10.30 5.70
N ALA A 100 -5.00 9.85 4.58
CA ALA A 100 -3.69 10.29 4.10
C ALA A 100 -3.72 11.76 3.62
N GLY A 101 -4.79 12.17 2.93
CA GLY A 101 -5.00 13.54 2.47
C GLY A 101 -5.19 14.56 3.59
N CYS A 102 -5.77 14.16 4.73
CA CYS A 102 -6.02 15.04 5.87
C CYS A 102 -4.74 15.53 6.60
N LYS A 103 -3.55 14.98 6.29
CA LYS A 103 -2.27 15.44 6.83
C LYS A 103 -1.49 16.39 5.90
N ASN A 104 -1.98 16.64 4.69
CA ASN A 104 -1.39 17.63 3.77
C ASN A 104 -2.05 19.01 3.96
N SER A 105 -1.94 19.58 5.17
CA SER A 105 -2.09 21.03 5.35
C SER A 105 -0.81 21.71 4.86
N PRO A 106 -0.87 22.72 3.98
CA PRO A 106 0.30 23.38 3.43
C PRO A 106 0.90 24.33 4.48
N GLY A 107 1.72 23.79 5.36
CA GLY A 107 2.49 24.57 6.32
C GLY A 107 3.59 23.70 6.88
N ILE A 108 4.84 24.15 6.75
CA ILE A 108 6.07 23.50 7.23
C ILE A 108 6.67 22.48 6.24
N LEU A 109 7.12 22.95 5.07
CA LEU A 109 8.29 22.41 4.39
C LEU A 109 9.03 23.56 3.71
N ASN A 110 9.55 24.47 4.52
CA ASN A 110 10.54 25.44 4.10
C ASN A 110 11.82 25.13 4.87
N MET A 111 12.56 24.11 4.45
CA MET A 111 13.93 23.92 4.91
C MET A 111 14.78 23.22 3.84
N LYS A 112 15.53 24.09 3.13
CA LYS A 112 16.80 23.84 2.42
C LYS A 112 16.77 22.92 1.19
N ARG A 113 16.39 23.53 0.05
CA ARG A 113 17.26 23.49 -1.13
C ARG A 113 18.21 24.68 -1.07
N LYS A 114 19.46 24.44 -0.70
CA LYS A 114 20.65 25.16 -1.20
C LYS A 114 21.87 24.32 -0.91
#